data_AF-A0A831L837-F1
#
_entry.id   AF-A0A831L837-F1
#
_cell.length_a   1.000
_cell.length_b   1.000
_cell.length_c   1.000
_cell.angle_alpha   90.00
_cell.angle_beta   90.00
_cell.angle_gamma   90.00
#
_symmetry.space_group_name_H-M   'P 1'
#
loop_
_entity.id
_entity.type
_entity.pdbx_description
1 polymer ?
#
loop_
_entity_poly.entity_id
_entity_poly.type
_entity_poly.pdbx_seq_one_letter_code
_entity_poly.pdbx_strand_id
1 'polypeptide(L)'
;MYRLSQTVKCPICGLEFRPTVRSLNGDEAEVMCPNGHIFTVSVPNGDTVLDCEIRDWERFGLLPQATQQAVLEVIQSGKMPNELQALMRRLKEAGIVVCT
;
A
#
# COMPACT_ATOMS: atom_id res chain seq x y z
N MET A 1 -7.31 5.45 12.28
CA MET A 1 -8.51 5.37 11.41
C MET A 1 -8.09 5.71 10.00
N TYR A 2 -8.06 4.74 9.10
CA TYR A 2 -7.66 4.95 7.71
C TYR A 2 -8.87 5.41 6.90
N ARG A 3 -8.76 6.55 6.22
CA ARG A 3 -9.78 7.01 5.27
C ARG A 3 -9.40 6.49 3.89
N LEU A 4 -10.31 5.75 3.25
CA LEU A 4 -10.15 5.42 1.84
C LEU A 4 -10.46 6.66 1.02
N SER A 5 -9.58 6.98 0.08
CA SER A 5 -9.78 8.07 -0.88
C SER A 5 -10.87 7.72 -1.92
N GLN A 6 -11.30 6.46 -1.96
CA GLN A 6 -12.27 5.93 -2.92
C GLN A 6 -13.68 5.88 -2.31
N THR A 7 -14.66 6.32 -3.10
CA THR A 7 -16.09 6.14 -2.82
C THR A 7 -16.49 4.70 -3.07
N VAL A 8 -17.24 4.09 -2.15
CA VAL A 8 -17.77 2.74 -2.28
C VAL A 8 -19.28 2.77 -2.41
N LYS A 9 -19.83 1.86 -3.20
CA LYS A 9 -21.28 1.68 -3.36
C LYS A 9 -21.75 0.54 -2.48
N CYS A 10 -22.74 0.79 -1.62
CA CYS A 10 -23.34 -0.26 -0.81
C CYS A 10 -24.08 -1.26 -1.73
N PRO A 11 -23.80 -2.57 -1.66
CA PRO A 11 -24.47 -3.57 -2.48
C PRO A 11 -25.94 -3.78 -2.09
N ILE A 12 -26.34 -3.38 -0.88
CA ILE A 12 -27.68 -3.61 -0.35
C ILE A 12 -28.62 -2.45 -0.68
N CYS A 13 -28.18 -1.20 -0.50
CA CYS A 13 -29.03 -0.02 -0.73
C CYS A 13 -28.59 0.86 -1.90
N GLY A 14 -27.47 0.54 -2.56
CA GLY A 14 -26.97 1.29 -3.71
C GLY A 14 -26.38 2.67 -3.39
N LEU A 15 -26.33 3.07 -2.11
CA LEU A 15 -25.79 4.36 -1.69
C LEU A 15 -24.27 4.41 -1.91
N GLU A 16 -23.80 5.47 -2.56
CA GLU A 16 -22.37 5.76 -2.71
C GLU A 16 -21.90 6.66 -1.58
N PHE A 17 -20.83 6.27 -0.88
CA PHE A 17 -20.32 7.01 0.26
C PHE A 17 -18.81 6.81 0.42
N ARG A 18 -18.16 7.67 1.19
CA ARG A 18 -16.75 7.50 1.58
C ARG A 18 -16.69 6.68 2.86
N PRO A 19 -16.18 5.45 2.83
CA PRO A 19 -16.19 4.59 4.00
C PRO A 19 -15.11 5.03 5.00
N THR A 20 -15.43 4.91 6.28
CA THR A 20 -14.43 4.94 7.35
C THR A 20 -14.14 3.49 7.72
N VAL A 21 -12.92 3.02 7.48
CA VAL A 21 -12.54 1.63 7.71
C VAL A 21 -12.53 1.35 9.21
N ARG A 22 -13.33 0.37 9.65
CA ARG A 22 -13.38 -0.06 11.05
C ARG A 22 -12.29 -1.09 11.37
N SER A 23 -12.05 -2.03 10.47
CA SER A 23 -11.02 -3.06 10.60
C SER A 23 -10.45 -3.43 9.23
N LEU A 24 -9.16 -3.77 9.20
CA LEU A 24 -8.43 -4.24 8.02
C LEU A 24 -8.05 -5.71 8.25
N ASN A 25 -8.48 -6.60 7.36
CA ASN A 25 -8.07 -8.00 7.32
C ASN A 25 -7.36 -8.24 5.98
N GLY A 26 -6.07 -7.93 5.92
CA GLY A 26 -5.32 -7.97 4.65
C GLY A 26 -5.88 -6.94 3.65
N ASP A 27 -6.37 -7.44 2.51
CA ASP A 27 -6.89 -6.63 1.38
C ASP A 27 -8.40 -6.35 1.48
N GLU A 28 -9.05 -6.81 2.54
CA GLU A 28 -10.48 -6.60 2.78
C GLU A 28 -10.69 -5.68 3.99
N ALA A 29 -11.51 -4.65 3.81
CA ALA A 29 -11.98 -3.80 4.90
C ALA A 29 -13.45 -4.02 5.16
N GLU A 30 -13.80 -4.19 6.43
CA GLU A 30 -15.19 -4.12 6.87
C GLU A 30 -15.61 -2.64 6.94
N VAL A 31 -16.67 -2.32 6.21
CA VAL A 31 -17.23 -0.97 6.14
C VAL A 31 -18.72 -1.00 6.46
N MET A 32 -19.21 0.09 7.03
CA MET A 32 -20.63 0.27 7.32
C MET A 32 -21.15 1.48 6.54
N CYS A 33 -22.22 1.29 5.79
CA CYS A 33 -22.88 2.40 5.12
C CYS A 33 -23.67 3.27 6.12
N PRO A 34 -23.99 4.53 5.77
CA PRO A 34 -24.85 5.40 6.57
C PRO A 34 -26.23 4.81 6.91
N ASN A 35 -26.73 3.88 6.10
CA ASN A 35 -27.99 3.18 6.34
C ASN A 35 -27.86 1.98 7.29
N GLY A 36 -26.66 1.72 7.85
CA GLY A 36 -26.43 0.69 8.86
C GLY A 36 -26.06 -0.70 8.32
N HIS A 37 -25.93 -0.88 7.00
CA HIS A 37 -25.48 -2.16 6.45
C HIS A 37 -23.97 -2.32 6.56
N ILE A 38 -23.54 -3.48 7.03
CA ILE A 38 -22.15 -3.89 7.16
C ILE A 38 -21.80 -4.82 5.99
N PHE A 39 -20.70 -4.54 5.31
CA PHE A 39 -20.19 -5.37 4.22
C PHE A 39 -18.68 -5.21 4.09
N THR A 40 -18.03 -6.17 3.44
CA THR A 40 -16.62 -6.10 3.12
C THR A 40 -16.42 -5.46 1.76
N VAL A 41 -15.40 -4.61 1.66
CA VAL A 41 -14.91 -4.09 0.39
C VAL A 41 -13.47 -4.52 0.23
N SER A 42 -13.12 -4.94 -0.98
CA SER A 42 -11.72 -5.06 -1.38
C SER A 42 -11.15 -3.66 -1.40
N VAL A 43 -10.30 -3.36 -0.43
CA VAL A 43 -9.54 -2.13 -0.46
C VAL A 43 -8.30 -2.47 -1.26
N PRO A 44 -7.98 -1.74 -2.34
CA PRO A 44 -6.61 -1.73 -2.78
C PRO A 44 -5.83 -1.10 -1.63
N ASN A 45 -5.31 -1.93 -0.73
CA ASN A 45 -4.26 -1.49 0.16
C ASN A 45 -3.22 -0.81 -0.75
N GLY A 46 -2.53 0.18 -0.21
CA GLY A 46 -1.29 0.65 -0.84
C GLY A 46 -0.24 -0.45 -1.04
N ASP A 47 -0.57 -1.72 -0.78
CA ASP A 47 0.01 -2.93 -1.36
C ASP A 47 -0.26 -3.00 -2.87
N THR A 48 0.10 -1.94 -3.59
CA THR A 48 0.58 -2.17 -4.95
C THR A 48 1.72 -3.16 -4.80
N VAL A 49 1.51 -4.39 -5.27
CA VAL A 49 2.59 -5.33 -5.55
C VAL A 49 3.45 -4.64 -6.60
N LEU A 50 4.43 -3.89 -6.09
CA LEU A 50 5.37 -3.18 -6.92
C LEU A 50 6.47 -4.20 -7.19
N ASP A 51 6.52 -4.68 -8.43
CA ASP A 51 7.70 -5.38 -8.93
C ASP A 51 8.83 -4.33 -8.98
N CYS A 52 9.52 -4.21 -7.84
CA CYS A 52 10.65 -3.32 -7.67
C CYS A 52 11.94 -4.09 -7.91
N GLU A 53 12.85 -3.53 -8.70
CA GLU A 53 14.19 -4.06 -8.92
C GLU A 53 15.27 -3.00 -8.65
N ILE A 54 16.44 -3.43 -8.21
CA ILE A 54 17.61 -2.57 -8.03
C ILE A 54 18.28 -2.40 -9.39
N ARG A 55 18.32 -1.16 -9.87
CA ARG A 55 18.92 -0.80 -11.16
C ARG A 55 20.39 -0.38 -11.01
N ASP A 56 20.74 0.27 -9.90
CA ASP A 56 22.08 0.79 -9.63
C ASP A 56 22.65 0.16 -8.35
N TRP A 57 23.35 -0.96 -8.52
CA TRP A 57 23.95 -1.71 -7.41
C TRP A 57 25.13 -0.98 -6.75
N GLU A 58 25.84 -0.13 -7.48
CA GLU A 58 26.97 0.65 -6.95
C GLU A 58 26.47 1.66 -5.92
N ARG A 59 25.45 2.45 -6.29
CA ARG A 59 24.86 3.44 -5.37
C ARG A 59 24.02 2.80 -4.27
N PHE A 60 23.38 1.66 -4.55
CA PHE A 60 22.69 0.89 -3.53
C PHE A 60 23.66 0.39 -2.44
N GLY A 61 24.84 -0.07 -2.83
CA GLY A 61 25.89 -0.52 -1.90
C GLY A 61 26.41 0.56 -0.95
N LEU A 62 26.20 1.85 -1.27
CA LEU A 62 26.57 2.98 -0.40
C LEU A 62 25.52 3.28 0.69
N LEU A 63 24.33 2.67 0.62
CA LEU A 63 23.30 2.85 1.63
C LEU A 63 23.67 2.14 2.95
N PRO A 64 23.16 2.60 4.11
CA PRO A 64 23.32 1.86 5.35
C PRO A 64 22.79 0.43 5.26
N GLN A 65 23.46 -0.52 5.94
CA GLN A 65 23.09 -1.94 5.87
C GLN A 65 21.63 -2.21 6.24
N ALA A 66 21.10 -1.51 7.25
CA ALA A 66 19.68 -1.62 7.64
C ALA A 66 18.74 -1.16 6.52
N THR A 67 19.12 -0.12 5.77
CA THR A 67 18.36 0.37 4.61
C THR A 67 18.41 -0.63 3.46
N GLN A 68 19.57 -1.24 3.21
CA GLN A 68 19.70 -2.27 2.18
C GLN A 68 18.80 -3.48 2.48
N GLN A 69 18.82 -3.97 3.73
CA GLN A 69 17.97 -5.08 4.17
C GLN A 69 16.48 -4.76 4.00
N ALA A 70 16.03 -3.59 4.44
CA ALA A 70 14.63 -3.19 4.33
C ALA A 70 14.17 -3.12 2.85
N VAL A 71 15.00 -2.60 1.96
CA VAL A 71 14.67 -2.53 0.52
C VAL A 71 14.60 -3.93 -0.09
N LEU A 72 15.55 -4.81 0.24
CA LEU A 72 15.53 -6.19 -0.25
C LEU A 72 14.31 -6.96 0.25
N GLU A 73 13.91 -6.76 1.51
CA GLU A 73 12.72 -7.37 2.09
C GLU A 73 11.43 -6.88 1.40
N VAL A 74 11.34 -5.59 1.09
CA VAL A 74 10.23 -5.03 0.29
C VAL A 74 10.18 -5.66 -1.10
N ILE A 75 11.31 -5.76 -1.78
CA ILE A 75 11.40 -6.35 -3.12
C ILE A 75 11.02 -7.84 -3.08
N GLN A 76 11.56 -8.61 -2.14
CA GLN A 76 11.30 -10.05 -2.02
C GLN A 76 9.86 -10.36 -1.61
N SER A 77 9.30 -9.56 -0.71
CA SER A 77 7.92 -9.75 -0.24
C SER A 77 6.88 -9.24 -1.24
N GLY A 78 7.29 -8.37 -2.17
CA GLY A 78 6.37 -7.64 -3.06
C GLY A 78 5.41 -6.72 -2.29
N LYS A 79 5.63 -6.50 -0.99
CA LYS A 79 4.77 -5.67 -0.14
C LYS A 79 5.49 -4.39 0.23
N MET A 80 4.76 -3.29 0.23
CA MET A 80 5.30 -1.96 0.50
C MET A 80 4.75 -1.41 1.83
N PRO A 81 5.43 -1.64 2.97
CA PRO A 81 5.03 -1.08 4.25
C PRO A 81 4.92 0.45 4.18
N ASN A 82 3.90 1.02 4.81
CA ASN A 82 3.67 2.48 4.83
C ASN A 82 4.89 3.27 5.35
N GLU A 83 5.63 2.70 6.29
CA GLU A 83 6.86 3.31 6.83
C GLU A 83 8.02 3.37 5.84
N LEU A 84 8.06 2.43 4.87
CA LEU A 84 9.11 2.34 3.85
C LEU A 84 8.73 3.03 2.54
N GLN A 85 7.48 3.44 2.36
CA GLN A 85 7.04 4.18 1.15
C GLN A 85 7.90 5.42 0.87
N ALA A 86 8.19 6.21 1.91
CA ALA A 86 8.98 7.43 1.74
C ALA A 86 10.43 7.12 1.31
N LEU A 87 11.01 6.04 1.84
CA LEU A 87 12.34 5.57 1.45
C LEU A 87 12.33 5.09 0.00
N MET A 88 11.41 4.19 -0.36
CA MET A 88 11.32 3.62 -1.70
C MET A 88 11.04 4.68 -2.78
N ARG A 89 10.23 5.69 -2.45
CA ARG A 89 10.02 6.84 -3.34
C ARG A 89 11.32 7.60 -3.62
N ARG A 90 12.12 7.90 -2.58
CA ARG A 90 13.41 8.59 -2.75
C ARG A 90 14.39 7.76 -3.57
N LEU A 91 14.42 6.45 -3.35
CA LEU A 91 15.28 5.54 -4.12
C LEU A 91 14.85 5.48 -5.59
N LYS A 92 13.54 5.51 -5.87
CA LYS A 92 13.00 5.59 -7.24
C LYS A 92 13.34 6.92 -7.92
N GLU A 93 13.15 8.04 -7.23
CA GLU A 93 13.53 9.37 -7.72
C GLU A 93 15.04 9.50 -7.99
N ALA A 94 15.86 8.84 -7.16
CA ALA A 94 17.30 8.77 -7.34
C ALA A 94 17.77 7.81 -8.46
N GLY A 95 16.84 7.04 -9.05
CA GLY A 95 17.12 6.05 -10.08
C GLY A 95 17.78 4.76 -9.59
N ILE A 96 17.82 4.54 -8.27
CA ILE A 96 18.46 3.37 -7.65
C ILE A 96 17.56 2.13 -7.78
N VAL A 97 16.25 2.32 -7.61
CA VAL A 97 15.24 1.28 -7.81
C VAL A 97 14.25 1.68 -8.90
N VAL A 98 13.74 0.69 -9.63
CA VAL A 98 12.64 0.85 -10.58
C VAL A 98 11.50 -0.02 -10.09
N CYS A 99 10.29 0.51 -10.06
CA CYS A 99 9.09 -0.22 -9.64
C CYS A 99 7.99 -0.01 -10.68
N THR A 100 7.43 -1.11 -11.19
CA THR A 100 6.33 -1.15 -12.17
C THR A 100 4.98 -1.31 -11.51
#